data_AF-A0A931C8W6-F1
#
_entry.id   AF-A0A931C8W6-F1
#
_cell.length_a   1.000
_cell.length_b   1.000
_cell.length_c   1.000
_cell.angle_alpha   90.00
_cell.angle_beta   90.00
_cell.angle_gamma   90.00
#
_symmetry.space_group_name_H-M   'P 1'
#
loop_
_entity.id
_entity.type
_entity.pdbx_description
1 polymer ?
#
loop_
_entity_poly.entity_id
_entity_poly.type
_entity_poly.pdbx_seq_one_letter_code
_entity_poly.pdbx_strand_id
1 'polypeptide(L)'
;MNRTVAATAAAAILLPAGLAAVVLAGPAGAQPTGASPAGDAASTAMLAAMQRDLGLTEKAARERIAGDDAAARIELALRKKLGPAFAGAWLGADSKLVVAVSESSRTAEVTAAGATAKVVANSGSKLDLIKEKLDAAAAKAPAGKVPGWYVDVKTNSVVVQAHGATTAAKAFIKASGVDAAAVRVETTAELPRLFYDVRGGDAYYIGGGRCSVGFSVNGGFVTAGHCGDPGNATTGFNRVAQGTFQGSSFPGNDYAWVAVNSNWVPQPWVNNYSGGNVTVAGSTVAAIGAAICRSGSTTGWRCGTVQAYNQTVNYAEGSVSGLTRTNACAEPGDSGGSWLSGQQAQGVTSGGSGNCTSGGTTYFQPVNEILTAYGRTLVTSGGGGTTPPTTPPTGCSGYEFSVNGSLASGGSAYQPDNSYYYSSASGTHRACLDGPTGTDFDLYLQKWNGSAWSVVAQGATSAADETASYTGTSGYYRWRVHAYNGSGSYALGYTNP
;
A
#
# COMPACT_ATOMS: atom_id res chain seq x y z
N MET A 1 -51.22 -32.15 -70.93
CA MET A 1 -51.72 -30.80 -71.28
C MET A 1 -50.71 -29.79 -70.76
N ASN A 2 -50.09 -28.87 -71.50
CA ASN A 2 -49.83 -28.68 -72.94
C ASN A 2 -48.38 -28.14 -73.02
N ARG A 3 -47.50 -28.60 -73.91
CA ARG A 3 -47.34 -28.13 -75.30
C ARG A 3 -47.18 -26.60 -75.40
N THR A 4 -46.20 -25.98 -76.07
CA THR A 4 -44.92 -26.40 -76.74
C THR A 4 -44.26 -25.12 -77.31
N VAL A 5 -42.97 -25.13 -77.68
CA VAL A 5 -42.36 -24.30 -78.77
C VAL A 5 -42.29 -22.77 -78.48
N ALA A 6 -41.15 -22.03 -78.51
CA ALA A 6 -39.95 -21.99 -79.35
C ALA A 6 -40.07 -21.16 -80.67
N ALA A 7 -39.48 -19.95 -80.68
CA ALA A 7 -39.17 -19.10 -81.84
C ALA A 7 -38.09 -18.08 -81.40
N THR A 8 -36.86 -18.00 -81.93
CA THR A 8 -36.40 -17.46 -83.25
C THR A 8 -36.76 -15.96 -83.42
N ALA A 9 -35.95 -15.04 -83.96
CA ALA A 9 -34.55 -14.98 -84.45
C ALA A 9 -34.10 -13.47 -84.48
N ALA A 10 -32.89 -13.00 -84.84
CA ALA A 10 -31.57 -13.60 -85.16
C ALA A 10 -30.46 -12.50 -85.19
N ALA A 11 -29.20 -12.94 -85.06
CA ALA A 11 -27.96 -12.43 -85.68
C ALA A 11 -27.59 -10.91 -85.75
N ALA A 12 -26.39 -10.60 -85.20
CA ALA A 12 -25.32 -9.94 -85.96
C ALA A 12 -23.95 -10.43 -85.45
N ILE A 13 -22.99 -10.64 -86.36
CA ILE A 13 -21.64 -11.17 -86.10
C ILE A 13 -20.64 -10.01 -86.08
N LEU A 14 -19.68 -10.02 -85.15
CA LEU A 14 -18.25 -9.67 -85.39
C LEU A 14 -17.38 -9.92 -84.14
N LEU A 15 -16.34 -10.73 -84.32
CA LEU A 15 -15.15 -10.90 -83.46
C LEU A 15 -14.18 -9.71 -83.69
N PRO A 16 -13.14 -9.41 -82.85
CA PRO A 16 -12.32 -10.43 -82.16
C PRO A 16 -11.70 -10.09 -80.78
N ALA A 17 -10.97 -11.10 -80.27
CA ALA A 17 -9.79 -11.03 -79.39
C ALA A 17 -9.93 -10.51 -77.95
N GLY A 18 -9.73 -11.42 -76.98
CA GLY A 18 -9.60 -11.09 -75.55
C GLY A 18 -9.45 -12.33 -74.65
N LEU A 19 -8.28 -12.99 -74.68
CA LEU A 19 -7.94 -14.05 -73.72
C LEU A 19 -7.63 -13.45 -72.35
N ALA A 20 -8.49 -13.69 -71.35
CA ALA A 20 -8.13 -13.61 -69.94
C ALA A 20 -9.05 -14.53 -69.12
N ALA A 21 -8.48 -15.38 -68.27
CA ALA A 21 -9.25 -16.27 -67.42
C ALA A 21 -10.04 -15.49 -66.36
N VAL A 22 -11.32 -15.84 -66.16
CA VAL A 22 -12.09 -15.35 -65.01
C VAL A 22 -11.56 -16.02 -63.76
N VAL A 23 -10.57 -15.36 -63.12
CA VAL A 23 -10.21 -15.66 -61.74
C VAL A 23 -11.37 -15.17 -60.87
N LEU A 24 -12.16 -16.12 -60.38
CA LEU A 24 -13.12 -15.87 -59.29
C LEU A 24 -12.31 -15.45 -58.06
N ALA A 25 -12.16 -14.14 -57.88
CA ALA A 25 -11.66 -13.56 -56.65
C ALA A 25 -12.66 -13.87 -55.53
N GLY A 26 -12.41 -14.97 -54.81
CA GLY A 26 -13.04 -15.20 -53.52
C GLY A 26 -12.78 -14.00 -52.61
N PRO A 27 -13.70 -13.65 -51.69
CA PRO A 27 -13.51 -12.51 -50.81
C PRO A 27 -12.19 -12.67 -50.06
N ALA A 28 -11.29 -11.70 -50.25
CA ALA A 28 -10.02 -11.67 -49.55
C ALA A 28 -10.31 -11.82 -48.04
N GLY A 29 -9.64 -12.78 -47.40
CA GLY A 29 -9.87 -13.06 -45.99
C GLY A 29 -9.60 -11.80 -45.18
N ALA A 30 -10.67 -11.17 -44.68
CA ALA A 30 -10.55 -10.02 -43.81
C ALA A 30 -9.73 -10.45 -42.58
N GLN A 31 -8.52 -9.89 -42.45
CA GLN A 31 -7.85 -9.93 -41.15
C GLN A 31 -8.83 -9.31 -40.14
N PRO A 32 -9.02 -9.90 -38.96
CA PRO A 32 -9.85 -9.30 -37.94
C PRO A 32 -9.14 -8.07 -37.37
N THR A 33 -9.25 -6.93 -38.06
CA THR A 33 -8.89 -5.59 -37.58
C THR A 33 -9.94 -5.09 -36.58
N GLY A 34 -10.32 -5.95 -35.65
CA GLY A 34 -11.07 -5.59 -34.46
C GLY A 34 -10.08 -5.07 -33.43
N ALA A 35 -9.77 -3.77 -33.48
CA ALA A 35 -9.15 -3.08 -32.36
C ALA A 35 -9.98 -3.39 -31.11
N SER A 36 -9.37 -4.01 -30.10
CA SER A 36 -10.15 -4.42 -28.94
C SER A 36 -10.52 -3.18 -28.12
N PRO A 37 -11.81 -2.95 -27.79
CA PRO A 37 -12.22 -1.81 -26.99
C PRO A 37 -11.63 -1.82 -25.57
N ALA A 38 -11.01 -2.92 -25.15
CA ALA A 38 -10.33 -3.04 -23.86
C ALA A 38 -9.21 -2.00 -23.63
N GLY A 39 -8.45 -1.64 -24.67
CA GLY A 39 -7.37 -0.64 -24.55
C GLY A 39 -7.88 0.79 -24.34
N ASP A 40 -9.04 1.12 -24.92
CA ASP A 40 -9.69 2.42 -24.77
C ASP A 40 -10.52 2.50 -23.48
N ALA A 41 -11.12 1.38 -23.07
CA ALA A 41 -11.85 1.23 -21.80
C ALA A 41 -10.95 1.15 -20.55
N ALA A 42 -9.63 1.18 -20.73
CA ALA A 42 -8.66 1.14 -19.64
C ALA A 42 -8.75 2.40 -18.75
N SER A 43 -8.89 2.22 -17.43
CA SER A 43 -8.96 3.35 -16.50
C SER A 43 -7.60 4.04 -16.34
N THR A 44 -7.62 5.36 -16.12
CA THR A 44 -6.40 6.17 -15.92
C THR A 44 -5.53 5.65 -14.77
N ALA A 45 -6.15 5.12 -13.71
CA ALA A 45 -5.45 4.51 -12.58
C ALA A 45 -4.71 3.21 -12.98
N MET A 46 -5.32 2.37 -13.81
CA MET A 46 -4.68 1.15 -14.31
C MET A 46 -3.52 1.47 -15.27
N LEU A 47 -3.69 2.46 -16.14
CA LEU A 47 -2.63 2.90 -17.06
C LEU A 47 -1.44 3.48 -16.28
N ALA A 48 -1.68 4.37 -15.31
CA ALA A 48 -0.62 4.88 -14.43
C ALA A 48 0.12 3.77 -13.67
N ALA A 49 -0.60 2.75 -13.19
CA ALA A 49 0.01 1.57 -12.57
C ALA A 49 0.87 0.76 -13.56
N MET A 50 0.36 0.47 -14.76
CA MET A 50 1.14 -0.24 -15.80
C MET A 50 2.38 0.54 -16.26
N GLN A 51 2.30 1.86 -16.34
CA GLN A 51 3.45 2.72 -16.64
C GLN A 51 4.52 2.62 -15.53
N ARG A 52 4.10 2.71 -14.27
CA ARG A 52 4.99 2.61 -13.09
C ARG A 52 5.61 1.22 -12.93
N ASP A 53 4.80 0.17 -13.00
CA ASP A 53 5.16 -1.19 -12.59
C ASP A 53 5.77 -2.02 -13.73
N LEU A 54 5.38 -1.75 -14.98
CA LEU A 54 5.87 -2.48 -16.16
C LEU A 54 6.78 -1.62 -17.06
N GLY A 55 7.06 -0.37 -16.69
CA GLY A 55 7.91 0.55 -17.45
C GLY A 55 7.35 0.94 -18.83
N LEU A 56 6.04 0.81 -19.03
CA LEU A 56 5.39 1.10 -20.32
C LEU A 56 5.12 2.60 -20.50
N THR A 57 4.96 3.04 -21.74
CA THR A 57 4.28 4.31 -22.03
C THR A 57 2.77 4.10 -21.96
N GLU A 58 1.96 5.17 -21.79
CA GLU A 58 0.49 5.03 -21.79
C GLU A 58 -0.01 4.33 -23.08
N LYS A 59 0.53 4.73 -24.23
CA LYS A 59 0.23 4.08 -25.52
C LYS A 59 0.56 2.59 -25.50
N ALA A 60 1.76 2.22 -25.07
CA ALA A 60 2.19 0.82 -24.99
C ALA A 60 1.34 0.01 -23.98
N ALA A 61 0.88 0.63 -22.89
CA ALA A 61 -0.04 0.01 -21.94
C ALA A 61 -1.42 -0.25 -22.57
N ARG A 62 -1.99 0.70 -23.33
CA ARG A 62 -3.25 0.49 -24.08
C ARG A 62 -3.13 -0.59 -25.15
N GLU A 63 -2.05 -0.57 -25.93
CA GLU A 63 -1.73 -1.59 -26.94
C GLU A 63 -1.57 -2.97 -26.28
N ARG A 64 -0.90 -3.04 -25.11
CA ARG A 64 -0.73 -4.26 -24.34
C ARG A 64 -2.06 -4.82 -23.83
N ILE A 65 -2.94 -4.00 -23.26
CA ILE A 65 -4.27 -4.42 -22.80
C ILE A 65 -5.10 -4.98 -23.96
N ALA A 66 -5.11 -4.29 -25.11
CA ALA A 66 -5.84 -4.74 -26.29
C ALA A 66 -5.28 -6.06 -26.87
N GLY A 67 -3.96 -6.23 -26.85
CA GLY A 67 -3.27 -7.45 -27.29
C GLY A 67 -3.54 -8.65 -26.37
N ASP A 68 -3.46 -8.45 -25.04
CA ASP A 68 -3.67 -9.50 -24.05
C ASP A 68 -5.13 -10.02 -24.08
N ASP A 69 -6.12 -9.13 -24.26
CA ASP A 69 -7.52 -9.51 -24.43
C ASP A 69 -7.80 -10.21 -25.78
N ALA A 70 -7.17 -9.77 -26.87
CA ALA A 70 -7.24 -10.49 -28.14
C ALA A 70 -6.63 -11.91 -28.04
N ALA A 71 -5.48 -12.04 -27.38
CA ALA A 71 -4.84 -13.31 -27.11
C ALA A 71 -5.70 -14.23 -26.23
N ALA A 72 -6.35 -13.71 -25.19
CA ALA A 72 -7.27 -14.47 -24.34
C ALA A 72 -8.48 -15.02 -25.13
N ARG A 73 -9.05 -14.23 -26.06
CA ARG A 73 -10.13 -14.71 -26.95
C ARG A 73 -9.67 -15.81 -27.90
N ILE A 74 -8.49 -15.68 -28.49
CA ILE A 74 -7.90 -16.69 -29.39
C ILE A 74 -7.60 -17.97 -28.61
N GLU A 75 -7.03 -17.86 -27.40
CA GLU A 75 -6.74 -18.98 -26.51
C GLU A 75 -7.99 -19.78 -26.18
N LEU A 76 -9.07 -19.13 -25.75
CA LEU A 76 -10.33 -19.79 -25.41
C LEU A 76 -10.96 -20.52 -26.62
N ALA A 77 -10.86 -19.95 -27.82
CA ALA A 77 -11.32 -20.57 -29.05
C ALA A 77 -10.46 -21.80 -29.42
N LEU A 78 -9.13 -21.68 -29.34
CA LEU A 78 -8.21 -22.77 -29.60
C LEU A 78 -8.32 -23.90 -28.58
N ARG A 79 -8.45 -23.61 -27.28
CA ARG A 79 -8.64 -24.63 -26.24
C ARG A 79 -9.85 -25.52 -26.53
N LYS A 80 -10.99 -24.91 -26.90
CA LYS A 80 -12.21 -25.63 -27.29
C LYS A 80 -12.03 -26.45 -28.57
N LYS A 81 -11.36 -25.88 -29.58
CA LYS A 81 -11.18 -26.50 -30.89
C LYS A 81 -10.19 -27.69 -30.85
N LEU A 82 -9.09 -27.52 -30.11
CA LEU A 82 -7.99 -28.50 -29.99
C LEU A 82 -8.35 -29.66 -29.04
N GLY A 83 -9.21 -29.43 -28.05
CA GLY A 83 -9.72 -30.48 -27.17
C GLY A 83 -8.59 -31.22 -26.43
N PRO A 84 -8.57 -32.57 -26.44
CA PRO A 84 -7.53 -33.36 -25.76
C PRO A 84 -6.09 -33.06 -26.20
N ALA A 85 -5.89 -32.54 -27.41
CA ALA A 85 -4.57 -32.19 -27.93
C ALA A 85 -4.03 -30.86 -27.39
N PHE A 86 -4.83 -30.06 -26.69
CA PHE A 86 -4.38 -28.82 -26.06
C PHE A 86 -3.45 -29.10 -24.87
N ALA A 87 -2.32 -28.41 -24.81
CA ALA A 87 -1.29 -28.60 -23.77
C ALA A 87 -0.87 -27.30 -23.05
N GLY A 88 -1.72 -26.28 -23.11
CA GLY A 88 -1.51 -24.98 -22.47
C GLY A 88 -1.16 -23.87 -23.45
N ALA A 89 -1.17 -22.62 -22.96
CA ALA A 89 -0.87 -21.43 -23.75
C ALA A 89 -0.23 -20.34 -22.89
N TRP A 90 0.57 -19.47 -23.50
CA TRP A 90 1.21 -18.33 -22.84
C TRP A 90 1.58 -17.26 -23.87
N LEU A 91 1.86 -16.04 -23.41
CA LEU A 91 2.43 -14.99 -24.26
C LEU A 91 3.94 -15.16 -24.37
N GLY A 92 4.47 -15.10 -25.60
CA GLY A 92 5.90 -15.05 -25.89
C GLY A 92 6.53 -13.72 -25.45
N ALA A 93 7.86 -13.62 -25.59
CA ALA A 93 8.59 -12.38 -25.32
C ALA A 93 8.20 -11.25 -26.28
N ASP A 94 7.71 -11.59 -27.47
CA ASP A 94 7.10 -10.73 -28.49
C ASP A 94 5.63 -10.36 -28.17
N SER A 95 5.10 -10.75 -27.01
CA SER A 95 3.68 -10.68 -26.63
C SER A 95 2.73 -11.44 -27.57
N LYS A 96 3.23 -12.35 -28.42
CA LYS A 96 2.39 -13.18 -29.28
C LYS A 96 1.92 -14.42 -28.52
N LEU A 97 0.66 -14.83 -28.72
CA LEU A 97 0.16 -16.06 -28.13
C LEU A 97 0.91 -17.28 -28.69
N VAL A 98 1.49 -18.07 -27.80
CA VAL A 98 2.02 -19.42 -28.08
C VAL A 98 1.04 -20.44 -27.51
N VAL A 99 0.68 -21.45 -28.30
CA VAL A 99 -0.18 -22.56 -27.87
C VAL A 99 0.56 -23.88 -28.04
N ALA A 100 0.66 -24.62 -26.93
CA ALA A 100 1.22 -25.96 -26.92
C ALA A 100 0.17 -27.00 -27.35
N VAL A 101 0.59 -27.94 -28.19
CA VAL A 101 -0.22 -29.09 -28.61
C VAL A 101 0.55 -30.40 -28.44
N SER A 102 -0.11 -31.46 -27.99
CA SER A 102 0.49 -32.80 -27.90
C SER A 102 0.51 -33.57 -29.23
N GLU A 103 -0.12 -33.01 -30.27
CA GLU A 103 -0.25 -33.62 -31.59
C GLU A 103 0.21 -32.64 -32.68
N SER A 104 1.21 -33.02 -33.48
CA SER A 104 1.76 -32.18 -34.55
C SER A 104 0.75 -31.87 -35.66
N SER A 105 -0.20 -32.77 -35.90
CA SER A 105 -1.34 -32.61 -36.83
C SER A 105 -2.21 -31.39 -36.53
N ARG A 106 -2.26 -30.94 -35.26
CA ARG A 106 -3.13 -29.85 -34.79
C ARG A 106 -2.51 -28.46 -34.91
N THR A 107 -1.22 -28.38 -35.27
CA THR A 107 -0.46 -27.11 -35.37
C THR A 107 -1.02 -26.13 -36.41
N ALA A 108 -1.62 -26.64 -37.48
CA ALA A 108 -2.27 -25.83 -38.52
C ALA A 108 -3.45 -25.00 -37.97
N GLU A 109 -4.14 -25.50 -36.95
CA GLU A 109 -5.29 -24.79 -36.36
C GLU A 109 -4.86 -23.62 -35.48
N VAL A 110 -3.72 -23.76 -34.80
CA VAL A 110 -3.09 -22.70 -33.99
C VAL A 110 -2.58 -21.58 -34.88
N THR A 111 -1.85 -21.93 -35.95
CA THR A 111 -1.27 -20.95 -36.88
C THR A 111 -2.34 -20.22 -37.69
N ALA A 112 -3.41 -20.91 -38.12
CA ALA A 112 -4.56 -20.28 -38.76
C ALA A 112 -5.31 -19.28 -37.87
N ALA A 113 -5.19 -19.40 -36.54
CA ALA A 113 -5.73 -18.45 -35.57
C ALA A 113 -4.75 -17.33 -35.19
N GLY A 114 -3.62 -17.20 -35.89
CA GLY A 114 -2.59 -16.17 -35.67
C GLY A 114 -1.60 -16.45 -34.54
N ALA A 115 -1.74 -17.57 -33.83
CA ALA A 115 -0.88 -17.96 -32.73
C ALA A 115 0.35 -18.78 -33.19
N THR A 116 1.37 -18.86 -32.35
CA THR A 116 2.56 -19.70 -32.58
C THR A 116 2.33 -21.09 -32.00
N ALA A 117 2.46 -22.13 -32.82
CA ALA A 117 2.29 -23.51 -32.37
C ALA A 117 3.60 -24.07 -31.77
N LYS A 118 3.52 -24.78 -30.64
CA LYS A 118 4.63 -25.56 -30.07
C LYS A 118 4.18 -27.00 -29.82
N VAL A 119 4.84 -27.97 -30.44
CA VAL A 119 4.56 -29.39 -30.16
C VAL A 119 5.25 -29.80 -28.85
N VAL A 120 4.56 -30.54 -27.99
CA VAL A 120 5.04 -30.96 -26.66
C VAL A 120 4.65 -32.42 -26.37
N ALA A 121 5.25 -33.05 -25.35
CA ALA A 121 5.10 -34.48 -25.09
C ALA A 121 3.87 -34.85 -24.24
N ASN A 122 3.44 -33.98 -23.33
CA ASN A 122 2.31 -34.19 -22.44
C ASN A 122 1.12 -33.31 -22.89
N SER A 123 -0.08 -33.89 -22.96
CA SER A 123 -1.33 -33.12 -23.05
C SER A 123 -1.58 -32.33 -21.76
N GLY A 124 -2.43 -31.29 -21.83
CA GLY A 124 -2.84 -30.54 -20.65
C GLY A 124 -3.53 -31.45 -19.63
N SER A 125 -4.47 -32.28 -20.10
CA SER A 125 -5.18 -33.27 -19.28
C SER A 125 -4.26 -34.22 -18.51
N LYS A 126 -3.11 -34.61 -19.08
CA LYS A 126 -2.13 -35.46 -18.38
C LYS A 126 -1.43 -34.71 -17.25
N LEU A 127 -1.11 -33.42 -17.44
CA LEU A 127 -0.49 -32.57 -16.43
C LEU A 127 -1.49 -32.19 -15.32
N ASP A 128 -2.75 -31.92 -15.69
CA ASP A 128 -3.83 -31.63 -14.74
C ASP A 128 -4.08 -32.82 -13.80
N LEU A 129 -4.18 -34.05 -14.31
CA LEU A 129 -4.31 -35.28 -13.51
C LEU A 129 -3.13 -35.52 -12.54
N ILE A 130 -1.94 -35.01 -12.86
CA ILE A 130 -0.79 -35.05 -11.94
C ILE A 130 -0.95 -33.99 -10.85
N LYS A 131 -1.39 -32.77 -11.21
CA LYS A 131 -1.64 -31.69 -10.25
C LYS A 131 -2.76 -32.04 -9.28
N GLU A 132 -3.88 -32.62 -9.76
CA GLU A 132 -5.01 -33.05 -8.92
C GLU A 132 -4.60 -34.03 -7.82
N LYS A 133 -3.65 -34.94 -8.10
CA LYS A 133 -3.09 -35.85 -7.08
C LYS A 133 -2.24 -35.14 -6.03
N LEU A 134 -1.52 -34.08 -6.39
CA LEU A 134 -0.81 -33.23 -5.44
C LEU A 134 -1.80 -32.41 -4.60
N ASP A 135 -2.84 -31.86 -5.23
CA ASP A 135 -3.92 -31.11 -4.56
C ASP A 135 -4.66 -31.99 -3.53
N ALA A 136 -5.04 -33.21 -3.90
CA ALA A 136 -5.63 -34.20 -2.99
C ALA A 136 -4.70 -34.61 -1.83
N ALA A 137 -3.39 -34.36 -1.96
CA ALA A 137 -2.38 -34.62 -0.94
C ALA A 137 -1.96 -33.37 -0.16
N ALA A 138 -2.54 -32.19 -0.42
CA ALA A 138 -2.03 -30.89 0.03
C ALA A 138 -1.72 -30.80 1.54
N ALA A 139 -2.55 -31.41 2.40
CA ALA A 139 -2.33 -31.43 3.86
C ALA A 139 -1.03 -32.13 4.30
N LYS A 140 -0.36 -32.89 3.41
CA LYS A 140 0.93 -33.55 3.63
C LYS A 140 2.13 -32.66 3.25
N ALA A 141 1.91 -31.51 2.60
CA ALA A 141 2.95 -30.57 2.22
C ALA A 141 3.28 -29.62 3.40
N PRO A 142 4.50 -29.60 3.94
CA PRO A 142 4.85 -28.65 4.99
C PRO A 142 5.01 -27.26 4.39
N ALA A 143 4.03 -26.36 4.61
CA ALA A 143 3.99 -25.03 3.97
C ALA A 143 5.28 -24.21 4.13
N GLY A 144 5.98 -24.33 5.27
CA GLY A 144 7.29 -23.70 5.52
C GLY A 144 8.47 -24.22 4.67
N LYS A 145 8.26 -25.26 3.85
CA LYS A 145 9.27 -25.98 3.05
C LYS A 145 8.80 -26.33 1.63
N VAL A 146 7.49 -26.43 1.40
CA VAL A 146 6.87 -26.70 0.10
C VAL A 146 5.83 -25.59 -0.14
N PRO A 147 6.24 -24.43 -0.70
CA PRO A 147 5.38 -23.25 -0.79
C PRO A 147 4.28 -23.35 -1.86
N GLY A 148 4.42 -24.26 -2.85
CA GLY A 148 3.42 -24.42 -3.91
C GLY A 148 3.77 -25.49 -4.94
N TRP A 149 2.82 -25.78 -5.82
CA TRP A 149 2.98 -26.65 -6.99
C TRP A 149 1.99 -26.27 -8.10
N TYR A 150 2.41 -26.41 -9.36
CA TYR A 150 1.66 -25.92 -10.52
C TYR A 150 2.00 -26.67 -11.81
N VAL A 151 1.15 -26.52 -12.84
CA VAL A 151 1.44 -26.99 -14.21
C VAL A 151 2.26 -25.92 -14.93
N ASP A 152 3.52 -26.21 -15.23
CA ASP A 152 4.37 -25.36 -16.07
C ASP A 152 4.12 -25.72 -17.55
N VAL A 153 3.23 -24.96 -18.19
CA VAL A 153 2.91 -25.12 -19.61
C VAL A 153 4.08 -24.75 -20.54
N LYS A 154 5.04 -23.92 -20.08
CA LYS A 154 6.19 -23.49 -20.90
C LYS A 154 7.22 -24.61 -21.03
N THR A 155 7.48 -25.34 -19.94
CA THR A 155 8.35 -26.53 -19.92
C THR A 155 7.60 -27.87 -20.07
N ASN A 156 6.26 -27.84 -20.12
CA ASN A 156 5.37 -29.00 -20.28
C ASN A 156 5.52 -30.07 -19.17
N SER A 157 5.61 -29.62 -17.92
CA SER A 157 5.83 -30.46 -16.73
C SER A 157 5.03 -29.94 -15.52
N VAL A 158 4.74 -30.79 -14.53
CA VAL A 158 4.29 -30.31 -13.22
C VAL A 158 5.50 -29.95 -12.36
N VAL A 159 5.44 -28.80 -11.67
CA VAL A 159 6.49 -28.30 -10.79
C VAL A 159 6.02 -28.38 -9.34
N VAL A 160 6.89 -28.87 -8.44
CA VAL A 160 6.73 -28.73 -6.99
C VAL A 160 7.86 -27.87 -6.47
N GLN A 161 7.52 -26.75 -5.83
CA GLN A 161 8.49 -25.82 -5.28
C GLN A 161 9.04 -26.31 -3.94
N ALA A 162 10.31 -26.02 -3.66
CA ALA A 162 10.98 -26.32 -2.41
C ALA A 162 11.65 -25.05 -1.85
N HIS A 163 11.25 -24.64 -0.65
CA HIS A 163 11.89 -23.53 0.06
C HIS A 163 13.12 -24.05 0.82
N GLY A 164 14.30 -23.80 0.23
CA GLY A 164 15.58 -24.36 0.69
C GLY A 164 15.78 -25.82 0.23
N ALA A 165 15.93 -26.75 1.18
CA ALA A 165 16.29 -28.13 0.87
C ALA A 165 15.14 -28.93 0.22
N THR A 166 15.43 -29.66 -0.86
CA THR A 166 14.44 -30.42 -1.66
C THR A 166 13.83 -31.64 -0.96
N THR A 167 14.33 -32.03 0.22
CA THR A 167 13.90 -33.24 0.95
C THR A 167 12.40 -33.24 1.27
N ALA A 168 11.85 -32.10 1.69
CA ALA A 168 10.42 -31.99 2.00
C ALA A 168 9.54 -32.13 0.75
N ALA A 169 9.93 -31.51 -0.38
CA ALA A 169 9.22 -31.63 -1.66
C ALA A 169 9.24 -33.07 -2.18
N LYS A 170 10.39 -33.76 -2.12
CA LYS A 170 10.52 -35.18 -2.50
C LYS A 170 9.67 -36.10 -1.62
N ALA A 171 9.63 -35.84 -0.30
CA ALA A 171 8.77 -36.57 0.62
C ALA A 171 7.28 -36.35 0.32
N PHE A 172 6.87 -35.10 0.03
CA PHE A 172 5.51 -34.76 -0.38
C PHE A 172 5.10 -35.47 -1.69
N ILE A 173 5.93 -35.43 -2.74
CA ILE A 173 5.67 -36.15 -4.01
C ILE A 173 5.49 -37.65 -3.76
N LYS A 174 6.38 -38.27 -2.97
CA LYS A 174 6.23 -39.69 -2.60
C LYS A 174 4.91 -39.95 -1.85
N ALA A 175 4.52 -39.04 -0.95
CA ALA A 175 3.32 -39.17 -0.13
C ALA A 175 2.01 -38.84 -0.88
N SER A 176 2.07 -38.22 -2.06
CA SER A 176 0.92 -38.00 -2.96
C SER A 176 0.63 -39.18 -3.91
N GLY A 177 1.59 -40.11 -4.06
CA GLY A 177 1.46 -41.23 -5.00
C GLY A 177 1.62 -40.83 -6.47
N VAL A 178 2.18 -39.65 -6.73
CA VAL A 178 2.59 -39.21 -8.06
C VAL A 178 3.94 -39.83 -8.42
N ASP A 179 4.11 -40.22 -9.69
CA ASP A 179 5.42 -40.62 -10.21
C ASP A 179 6.40 -39.44 -10.16
N ALA A 180 7.51 -39.62 -9.43
CA ALA A 180 8.54 -38.61 -9.29
C ALA A 180 9.21 -38.23 -10.62
N ALA A 181 9.19 -39.10 -11.64
CA ALA A 181 9.67 -38.77 -12.99
C ALA A 181 8.72 -37.82 -13.75
N ALA A 182 7.45 -37.71 -13.33
CA ALA A 182 6.45 -36.82 -13.93
C ALA A 182 6.42 -35.41 -13.31
N VAL A 183 7.26 -35.14 -12.29
CA VAL A 183 7.30 -33.89 -11.55
C VAL A 183 8.73 -33.34 -11.46
N ARG A 184 8.89 -32.05 -11.76
CA ARG A 184 10.13 -31.29 -11.58
C ARG A 184 10.12 -30.65 -10.19
N VAL A 185 11.14 -30.90 -9.36
CA VAL A 185 11.34 -30.14 -8.12
C VAL A 185 12.14 -28.88 -8.44
N GLU A 186 11.64 -27.72 -8.03
CA GLU A 186 12.29 -26.42 -8.23
C GLU A 186 12.58 -25.76 -6.88
N THR A 187 13.83 -25.34 -6.64
CA THR A 187 14.18 -24.58 -5.43
C THR A 187 13.76 -23.13 -5.59
N THR A 188 13.03 -22.59 -4.61
CA THR A 188 12.60 -21.19 -4.60
C THR A 188 12.98 -20.51 -3.28
N ALA A 189 13.15 -19.19 -3.32
CA ALA A 189 13.21 -18.33 -2.14
C ALA A 189 11.82 -17.83 -1.71
N GLU A 190 10.77 -18.13 -2.48
CA GLU A 190 9.40 -17.74 -2.19
C GLU A 190 8.87 -18.47 -0.96
N LEU A 191 8.19 -17.70 -0.10
CA LEU A 191 7.38 -18.23 0.99
C LEU A 191 6.09 -17.39 1.05
N PRO A 192 5.03 -17.79 0.32
CA PRO A 192 3.79 -17.04 0.25
C PRO A 192 3.17 -16.80 1.62
N ARG A 193 2.62 -15.60 1.81
CA ARG A 193 1.93 -15.20 3.03
C ARG A 193 0.70 -14.37 2.69
N LEU A 194 -0.25 -14.33 3.61
CA LEU A 194 -1.40 -13.43 3.50
C LEU A 194 -0.98 -12.00 3.86
N PHE A 195 -1.65 -11.04 3.25
CA PHE A 195 -1.48 -9.61 3.51
C PHE A 195 -2.79 -9.09 4.09
N TYR A 196 -2.72 -8.50 5.27
CA TYR A 196 -3.83 -7.84 5.95
C TYR A 196 -3.45 -6.40 6.25
N ASP A 197 -4.37 -5.46 6.10
CA ASP A 197 -4.12 -4.07 6.47
C ASP A 197 -4.39 -3.83 7.96
N VAL A 198 -3.53 -3.05 8.60
CA VAL A 198 -3.82 -2.42 9.89
C VAL A 198 -4.36 -1.02 9.59
N ARG A 199 -5.55 -0.72 10.08
CA ARG A 199 -6.20 0.59 9.95
C ARG A 199 -6.66 1.05 11.33
N GLY A 200 -6.58 2.35 11.61
CA GLY A 200 -7.16 2.93 12.82
C GLY A 200 -8.67 2.66 12.91
N GLY A 201 -9.17 2.50 14.12
CA GLY A 201 -10.56 2.17 14.43
C GLY A 201 -10.94 0.70 14.29
N ASP A 202 -10.20 -0.11 13.53
CA ASP A 202 -10.47 -1.55 13.41
C ASP A 202 -10.29 -2.28 14.75
N ALA A 203 -11.07 -3.34 14.97
CA ALA A 203 -10.96 -4.16 16.18
C ALA A 203 -9.62 -4.91 16.24
N TYR A 204 -9.09 -5.04 17.45
CA TYR A 204 -8.12 -6.08 17.78
C TYR A 204 -8.46 -6.69 19.16
N TYR A 205 -8.00 -7.92 19.39
CA TYR A 205 -8.35 -8.71 20.56
C TYR A 205 -7.10 -9.12 21.34
N ILE A 206 -7.21 -9.06 22.67
CA ILE A 206 -6.17 -9.40 23.64
C ILE A 206 -6.74 -10.48 24.57
N GLY A 207 -6.49 -11.75 24.27
CA GLY A 207 -7.18 -12.86 24.93
C GLY A 207 -8.71 -12.75 24.78
N GLY A 208 -9.41 -12.53 25.89
CA GLY A 208 -10.86 -12.29 25.90
C GLY A 208 -11.28 -10.82 25.71
N GLY A 209 -10.34 -9.87 25.79
CA GLY A 209 -10.61 -8.44 25.63
C GLY A 209 -10.68 -7.99 24.17
N ARG A 210 -11.34 -6.85 23.92
CA ARG A 210 -11.38 -6.15 22.63
C ARG A 210 -11.04 -4.68 22.84
N CYS A 211 -10.11 -4.18 22.04
CA CYS A 211 -9.87 -2.75 21.86
C CYS A 211 -9.89 -2.39 20.36
N SER A 212 -9.67 -1.13 20.05
CA SER A 212 -9.60 -0.58 18.70
C SER A 212 -8.20 -0.09 18.41
N VAL A 213 -7.71 -0.32 17.18
CA VAL A 213 -6.43 0.20 16.71
C VAL A 213 -6.47 1.74 16.76
N GLY A 214 -5.43 2.37 17.28
CA GLY A 214 -5.26 3.82 17.26
C GLY A 214 -4.75 4.27 15.90
N PHE A 215 -3.44 4.38 15.75
CA PHE A 215 -2.81 4.75 14.49
C PHE A 215 -1.70 3.80 14.10
N SER A 216 -1.62 3.50 12.80
CA SER A 216 -0.49 2.81 12.21
C SER A 216 0.79 3.62 12.38
N VAL A 217 1.84 2.95 12.84
CA VAL A 217 3.20 3.48 12.99
C VAL A 217 4.22 2.54 12.37
N ASN A 218 5.47 2.98 12.22
CA ASN A 218 6.56 2.12 11.77
C ASN A 218 6.66 0.82 12.61
N GLY A 219 6.36 -0.31 11.97
CA GLY A 219 6.38 -1.64 12.57
C GLY A 219 5.11 -2.08 13.32
N GLY A 220 4.03 -1.29 13.32
CA GLY A 220 2.79 -1.70 14.01
C GLY A 220 1.75 -0.60 14.20
N PHE A 221 1.18 -0.50 15.41
CA PHE A 221 0.20 0.52 15.75
C PHE A 221 0.28 0.98 17.21
N VAL A 222 -0.16 2.21 17.48
CA VAL A 222 -0.40 2.74 18.84
C VAL A 222 -1.84 2.48 19.29
N THR A 223 -2.05 2.36 20.60
CA THR A 223 -3.33 2.09 21.26
C THR A 223 -3.29 2.63 22.69
N ALA A 224 -4.38 2.53 23.46
CA ALA A 224 -4.41 2.84 24.89
C ALA A 224 -3.64 1.78 25.72
N GLY A 225 -3.09 2.21 26.86
CA GLY A 225 -2.29 1.39 27.77
C GLY A 225 -3.12 0.35 28.52
N HIS A 226 -4.29 0.75 29.01
CA HIS A 226 -5.20 -0.14 29.74
C HIS A 226 -5.73 -1.33 28.91
N CYS A 227 -5.46 -1.38 27.59
CA CYS A 227 -5.84 -2.49 26.72
C CYS A 227 -4.96 -3.75 26.87
N GLY A 228 -3.77 -3.67 27.47
CA GLY A 228 -2.90 -4.82 27.67
C GLY A 228 -1.45 -4.50 28.07
N ASP A 229 -0.78 -5.50 28.61
CA ASP A 229 0.59 -5.42 29.12
C ASP A 229 1.66 -5.78 28.07
N PRO A 230 2.92 -5.33 28.22
CA PRO A 230 4.03 -5.78 27.37
C PRO A 230 4.12 -7.32 27.31
N GLY A 231 4.30 -7.87 26.12
CA GLY A 231 4.29 -9.31 25.87
C GLY A 231 2.90 -9.93 25.63
N ASN A 232 1.81 -9.20 25.85
CA ASN A 232 0.47 -9.67 25.46
C ASN A 232 0.37 -9.83 23.93
N ALA A 233 -0.08 -10.99 23.46
CA ALA A 233 -0.30 -11.27 22.05
C ALA A 233 -1.66 -10.75 21.57
N THR A 234 -1.73 -10.26 20.33
CA THR A 234 -2.98 -9.76 19.71
C THR A 234 -3.42 -10.58 18.51
N THR A 235 -4.74 -10.62 18.29
CA THR A 235 -5.34 -11.00 16.99
C THR A 235 -6.09 -9.81 16.42
N GLY A 236 -6.09 -9.65 15.10
CA GLY A 236 -6.76 -8.52 14.45
C GLY A 236 -8.27 -8.72 14.28
N PHE A 237 -8.93 -7.83 13.54
CA PHE A 237 -10.39 -7.85 13.31
C PHE A 237 -10.91 -9.18 12.74
N ASN A 238 -10.06 -9.89 11.98
CA ASN A 238 -10.31 -11.20 11.37
C ASN A 238 -9.95 -12.40 12.28
N ARG A 239 -9.59 -12.15 13.56
CA ARG A 239 -9.11 -13.14 14.55
C ARG A 239 -7.83 -13.88 14.18
N VAL A 240 -7.10 -13.44 13.16
CA VAL A 240 -5.77 -13.97 12.83
C VAL A 240 -4.72 -13.30 13.71
N ALA A 241 -3.68 -14.05 14.11
CA ALA A 241 -2.53 -13.54 14.85
C ALA A 241 -1.97 -12.26 14.20
N GLN A 242 -1.87 -11.20 14.97
CA GLN A 242 -1.56 -9.85 14.49
C GLN A 242 -0.26 -9.32 15.05
N GLY A 243 -0.07 -9.33 16.36
CA GLY A 243 1.07 -8.65 16.96
C GLY A 243 1.29 -8.98 18.42
N THR A 244 2.14 -8.17 19.06
CA THR A 244 2.46 -8.28 20.49
C THR A 244 2.76 -6.90 21.05
N PHE A 245 2.16 -6.56 22.20
CA PHE A 245 2.46 -5.32 22.93
C PHE A 245 3.96 -5.25 23.25
N GLN A 246 4.61 -4.16 22.86
CA GLN A 246 6.04 -3.95 23.12
C GLN A 246 6.28 -2.89 24.20
N GLY A 247 5.29 -2.04 24.45
CA GLY A 247 5.27 -1.10 25.55
C GLY A 247 3.84 -0.76 25.90
N SER A 248 3.57 -0.59 27.19
CA SER A 248 2.31 -0.11 27.74
C SER A 248 2.60 0.72 29.00
N SER A 249 1.79 1.74 29.26
CA SER A 249 1.86 2.59 30.44
C SER A 249 0.45 3.02 30.82
N PHE A 250 -0.02 2.49 31.96
CA PHE A 250 -1.27 2.83 32.63
C PHE A 250 -1.22 2.34 34.09
N PRO A 251 -1.69 3.10 35.10
CA PRO A 251 -2.19 4.48 35.05
C PRO A 251 -1.03 5.51 34.93
N GLY A 252 -1.29 6.77 35.28
CA GLY A 252 -0.37 7.91 35.12
C GLY A 252 -0.53 8.57 33.75
N ASN A 253 -0.29 7.78 32.71
CA ASN A 253 -0.65 8.03 31.31
C ASN A 253 -1.56 6.89 30.82
N ASP A 254 -2.03 6.89 29.57
CA ASP A 254 -2.79 5.77 29.01
C ASP A 254 -2.42 5.48 27.55
N TYR A 255 -1.22 4.95 27.34
CA TYR A 255 -0.73 4.57 26.00
C TYR A 255 -0.02 3.22 25.96
N ALA A 256 -0.06 2.61 24.77
CA ALA A 256 0.71 1.44 24.40
C ALA A 256 1.06 1.45 22.91
N TRP A 257 1.96 0.56 22.51
CA TRP A 257 2.13 0.21 21.10
C TRP A 257 2.36 -1.28 20.91
N VAL A 258 1.83 -1.78 19.79
CA VAL A 258 1.83 -3.19 19.39
C VAL A 258 2.67 -3.31 18.13
N ALA A 259 3.73 -4.13 18.18
CA ALA A 259 4.45 -4.54 16.98
C ALA A 259 3.63 -5.61 16.26
N VAL A 260 3.46 -5.47 14.93
CA VAL A 260 2.74 -6.46 14.14
C VAL A 260 3.67 -7.44 13.45
N ASN A 261 3.20 -8.67 13.25
CA ASN A 261 3.93 -9.68 12.50
C ASN A 261 3.85 -9.41 10.99
N SER A 262 4.69 -10.11 10.22
CA SER A 262 4.84 -9.87 8.78
C SER A 262 3.53 -9.89 7.96
N ASN A 263 2.50 -10.63 8.38
CA ASN A 263 1.25 -10.76 7.63
C ASN A 263 0.42 -9.47 7.65
N TRP A 264 0.76 -8.50 8.50
CA TRP A 264 0.01 -7.26 8.70
C TRP A 264 0.82 -6.05 8.22
N VAL A 265 0.20 -5.19 7.43
CA VAL A 265 0.79 -4.01 6.83
C VAL A 265 0.17 -2.76 7.46
N PRO A 266 0.93 -1.96 8.22
CA PRO A 266 0.48 -0.64 8.69
C PRO A 266 0.12 0.29 7.54
N GLN A 267 -1.13 0.76 7.47
CA GLN A 267 -1.63 1.67 6.43
C GLN A 267 -1.92 3.07 6.98
N PRO A 268 -1.81 4.15 6.17
CA PRO A 268 -2.08 5.52 6.59
C PRO A 268 -3.58 5.83 6.69
N TRP A 269 -4.38 4.90 7.21
CA TRP A 269 -5.84 4.89 7.12
C TRP A 269 -6.49 4.70 8.48
N VAL A 270 -7.62 5.37 8.66
CA VAL A 270 -8.58 5.11 9.74
C VAL A 270 -9.91 4.70 9.10
N ASN A 271 -10.49 3.59 9.53
CA ASN A 271 -11.80 3.12 9.08
C ASN A 271 -12.88 4.17 9.39
N ASN A 272 -13.65 4.58 8.39
CA ASN A 272 -14.70 5.61 8.55
C ASN A 272 -16.06 5.03 8.95
N TYR A 273 -16.18 3.70 9.07
CA TYR A 273 -17.41 2.96 9.35
C TYR A 273 -18.59 3.18 8.38
N SER A 274 -18.33 3.80 7.22
CA SER A 274 -19.27 3.97 6.10
C SER A 274 -18.79 3.27 4.81
N GLY A 275 -17.91 2.27 4.94
CA GLY A 275 -17.38 1.49 3.81
C GLY A 275 -16.09 2.01 3.19
N GLY A 276 -15.42 2.98 3.83
CA GLY A 276 -14.16 3.56 3.35
C GLY A 276 -13.18 3.90 4.47
N ASN A 277 -12.19 4.73 4.13
CA ASN A 277 -11.11 5.14 5.02
C ASN A 277 -11.00 6.69 5.02
N VAL A 278 -10.67 7.27 6.18
CA VAL A 278 -10.07 8.61 6.27
C VAL A 278 -8.56 8.45 6.26
N THR A 279 -7.86 9.31 5.50
CA THR A 279 -6.41 9.26 5.36
C THR A 279 -5.72 10.08 6.45
N VAL A 280 -4.59 9.58 6.95
CA VAL A 280 -3.71 10.27 7.90
C VAL A 280 -2.58 10.97 7.14
N ALA A 281 -2.40 12.27 7.41
CA ALA A 281 -1.39 13.11 6.77
C ALA A 281 -0.36 13.68 7.77
N GLY A 282 -0.66 13.67 9.07
CA GLY A 282 0.22 14.18 10.12
C GLY A 282 -0.45 14.13 11.49
N SER A 283 0.07 14.88 12.47
CA SER A 283 -0.44 14.95 13.85
C SER A 283 -0.39 16.36 14.45
N THR A 284 -0.71 17.37 13.63
CA THR A 284 -0.89 18.75 14.11
C THR A 284 -2.05 18.82 15.10
N VAL A 285 -1.81 19.35 16.30
CA VAL A 285 -2.80 19.40 17.39
C VAL A 285 -3.93 20.38 17.03
N ALA A 286 -5.17 19.93 17.18
CA ALA A 286 -6.37 20.71 16.92
C ALA A 286 -6.77 21.55 18.14
N ALA A 287 -7.07 22.84 17.93
CA ALA A 287 -7.43 23.83 18.94
C ALA A 287 -8.66 23.43 19.79
N ILE A 288 -8.81 24.01 20.99
CA ILE A 288 -10.07 23.95 21.75
C ILE A 288 -11.19 24.57 20.91
N GLY A 289 -12.36 23.92 20.90
CA GLY A 289 -13.49 24.24 20.02
C GLY A 289 -13.41 23.62 18.62
N ALA A 290 -12.26 23.09 18.19
CA ALA A 290 -12.14 22.46 16.88
C ALA A 290 -13.00 21.19 16.78
N ALA A 291 -13.56 20.97 15.60
CA ALA A 291 -14.25 19.73 15.27
C ALA A 291 -13.27 18.55 15.29
N ILE A 292 -13.68 17.48 15.95
CA ILE A 292 -12.88 16.26 16.10
C ILE A 292 -13.77 15.03 15.98
N CYS A 293 -13.26 14.00 15.31
CA CYS A 293 -13.94 12.73 15.12
C CYS A 293 -13.08 11.58 15.63
N ARG A 294 -13.71 10.45 15.94
CA ARG A 294 -13.06 9.25 16.44
C ARG A 294 -13.60 7.98 15.80
N SER A 295 -12.73 7.00 15.62
CA SER A 295 -13.07 5.68 15.09
C SER A 295 -12.80 4.58 16.12
N GLY A 296 -13.64 3.56 16.16
CA GLY A 296 -13.57 2.48 17.14
C GLY A 296 -14.62 1.40 16.93
N SER A 297 -14.29 0.20 17.40
CA SER A 297 -14.92 -1.06 17.05
C SER A 297 -16.30 -1.33 17.64
N THR A 298 -16.77 -0.47 18.55
CA THR A 298 -18.10 -0.61 19.17
C THR A 298 -19.10 0.34 18.52
N THR A 299 -18.78 1.64 18.48
CA THR A 299 -19.75 2.67 18.07
C THR A 299 -19.45 3.32 16.72
N GLY A 300 -18.39 2.87 16.03
CA GLY A 300 -18.09 3.23 14.64
C GLY A 300 -17.39 4.58 14.50
N TRP A 301 -17.98 5.50 13.75
CA TRP A 301 -17.46 6.87 13.58
C TRP A 301 -18.34 7.88 14.32
N ARG A 302 -17.74 8.64 15.25
CA ARG A 302 -18.43 9.62 16.10
C ARG A 302 -17.66 10.93 16.12
N CYS A 303 -18.35 12.06 16.25
CA CYS A 303 -17.72 13.38 16.22
C CYS A 303 -18.25 14.28 17.33
N GLY A 304 -17.48 15.34 17.61
CA GLY A 304 -17.76 16.37 18.60
C GLY A 304 -16.72 17.48 18.49
N THR A 305 -16.38 18.06 19.63
CA THR A 305 -15.45 19.19 19.76
C THR A 305 -14.41 18.93 20.85
N VAL A 306 -13.20 19.46 20.66
CA VAL A 306 -12.18 19.55 21.71
C VAL A 306 -12.66 20.54 22.77
N GLN A 307 -12.69 20.14 24.05
CA GLN A 307 -13.21 20.97 25.14
C GLN A 307 -12.12 21.49 26.08
N ALA A 308 -11.11 20.67 26.40
CA ALA A 308 -10.00 21.06 27.26
C ALA A 308 -8.80 20.12 27.06
N TYR A 309 -7.58 20.64 27.21
CA TYR A 309 -6.36 19.85 27.30
C TYR A 309 -5.97 19.58 28.76
N ASN A 310 -4.91 18.77 28.94
CA ASN A 310 -4.23 18.51 30.20
C ASN A 310 -5.20 18.20 31.36
N GLN A 311 -6.18 17.35 31.07
CA GLN A 311 -7.17 16.91 32.04
C GLN A 311 -6.61 15.73 32.81
N THR A 312 -6.78 15.76 34.13
CA THR A 312 -6.54 14.60 35.00
C THR A 312 -7.86 13.89 35.26
N VAL A 313 -7.91 12.60 34.96
CA VAL A 313 -9.07 11.73 35.19
C VAL A 313 -8.67 10.66 36.21
N ASN A 314 -9.51 10.45 37.22
CA ASN A 314 -9.29 9.42 38.24
C ASN A 314 -10.09 8.18 37.85
N TYR A 315 -9.43 7.19 37.25
CA TYR A 315 -9.99 5.86 37.01
C TYR A 315 -9.90 5.01 38.28
N ALA A 316 -10.54 3.84 38.29
CA ALA A 316 -10.52 2.93 39.44
C ALA A 316 -9.11 2.35 39.70
N GLU A 317 -8.33 2.24 38.62
CA GLU A 317 -6.96 1.74 38.58
C GLU A 317 -5.93 2.81 38.94
N GLY A 318 -6.29 4.10 38.82
CA GLY A 318 -5.45 5.24 39.21
C GLY A 318 -5.73 6.52 38.41
N SER A 319 -5.05 7.60 38.80
CA SER A 319 -5.11 8.88 38.08
C SER A 319 -4.32 8.81 36.77
N VAL A 320 -4.90 9.35 35.70
CA VAL A 320 -4.23 9.58 34.40
C VAL A 320 -4.28 11.06 34.08
N SER A 321 -3.13 11.64 33.71
CA SER A 321 -2.96 13.08 33.43
C SER A 321 -2.73 13.35 31.94
N GLY A 322 -2.62 14.62 31.53
CA GLY A 322 -2.32 14.98 30.14
C GLY A 322 -3.45 14.78 29.11
N LEU A 323 -4.59 14.20 29.51
CA LEU A 323 -5.67 13.82 28.59
C LEU A 323 -6.35 15.03 27.95
N THR A 324 -6.87 14.84 26.73
CA THR A 324 -7.74 15.82 26.07
C THR A 324 -9.20 15.40 26.19
N ARG A 325 -10.05 16.30 26.67
CA ARG A 325 -11.50 16.10 26.87
C ARG A 325 -12.28 16.52 25.63
N THR A 326 -13.30 15.73 25.29
CA THR A 326 -14.26 15.99 24.20
C THR A 326 -15.69 15.63 24.61
N ASN A 327 -16.67 16.10 23.83
CA ASN A 327 -18.07 15.68 23.92
C ASN A 327 -18.51 14.66 22.84
N ALA A 328 -17.57 14.04 22.12
CA ALA A 328 -17.91 12.87 21.31
C ALA A 328 -18.10 11.66 22.23
N CYS A 329 -19.01 10.76 21.89
CA CYS A 329 -19.31 9.55 22.68
C CYS A 329 -18.38 8.37 22.34
N ALA A 330 -18.20 7.46 23.29
CA ALA A 330 -17.54 6.17 23.11
C ALA A 330 -18.09 5.15 24.12
N GLU A 331 -17.92 3.85 23.82
CA GLU A 331 -18.41 2.74 24.64
C GLU A 331 -17.35 1.62 24.74
N PRO A 332 -17.46 0.65 25.68
CA PRO A 332 -16.48 -0.40 25.88
C PRO A 332 -16.09 -1.14 24.58
N GLY A 333 -14.80 -1.18 24.28
CA GLY A 333 -14.22 -1.70 23.04
C GLY A 333 -13.82 -0.63 22.01
N ASP A 334 -14.26 0.62 22.17
CA ASP A 334 -13.73 1.77 21.43
C ASP A 334 -12.38 2.28 21.97
N SER A 335 -11.97 1.82 23.16
CA SER A 335 -10.66 2.05 23.78
C SER A 335 -9.51 1.81 22.80
N GLY A 336 -8.49 2.67 22.83
CA GLY A 336 -7.39 2.69 21.88
C GLY A 336 -7.71 3.30 20.51
N GLY A 337 -8.99 3.48 20.17
CA GLY A 337 -9.42 3.96 18.85
C GLY A 337 -8.94 5.37 18.50
N SER A 338 -8.61 5.59 17.23
CA SER A 338 -8.07 6.84 16.68
C SER A 338 -8.99 8.06 16.81
N TRP A 339 -8.39 9.22 17.10
CA TRP A 339 -9.01 10.55 17.04
C TRP A 339 -8.37 11.41 15.95
N LEU A 340 -9.18 12.00 15.08
CA LEU A 340 -8.78 12.81 13.92
C LEU A 340 -9.46 14.18 13.93
N SER A 341 -8.71 15.21 13.56
CA SER A 341 -9.26 16.49 13.11
C SER A 341 -8.79 16.71 11.67
N GLY A 342 -9.72 16.68 10.71
CA GLY A 342 -9.37 16.51 9.30
C GLY A 342 -8.54 15.25 9.06
N GLN A 343 -7.34 15.41 8.51
CA GLN A 343 -6.35 14.34 8.28
C GLN A 343 -5.24 14.29 9.35
N GLN A 344 -5.39 15.05 10.46
CA GLN A 344 -4.37 15.15 11.51
C GLN A 344 -4.75 14.26 12.70
N ALA A 345 -3.90 13.29 13.02
CA ALA A 345 -4.02 12.40 14.17
C ALA A 345 -3.87 13.20 15.48
N GLN A 346 -4.82 13.00 16.40
CA GLN A 346 -4.91 13.73 17.67
C GLN A 346 -4.56 12.84 18.86
N GLY A 347 -5.06 11.59 18.88
CA GLY A 347 -4.87 10.70 20.02
C GLY A 347 -5.61 9.37 19.93
N VAL A 348 -5.55 8.60 21.02
CA VAL A 348 -6.22 7.30 21.19
C VAL A 348 -7.23 7.37 22.33
N THR A 349 -8.41 6.76 22.17
CA THR A 349 -9.46 6.74 23.20
C THR A 349 -8.95 6.12 24.50
N SER A 350 -8.94 6.90 25.58
CA SER A 350 -8.55 6.43 26.92
C SER A 350 -9.79 5.94 27.68
N GLY A 351 -10.79 6.80 27.86
CA GLY A 351 -12.03 6.41 28.52
C GLY A 351 -13.05 7.56 28.53
N GLY A 352 -14.18 7.36 29.19
CA GLY A 352 -15.24 8.37 29.20
C GLY A 352 -16.40 8.04 30.13
N SER A 353 -17.47 8.81 30.01
CA SER A 353 -18.74 8.64 30.72
C SER A 353 -19.92 8.94 29.80
N GLY A 354 -21.07 8.33 30.08
CA GLY A 354 -22.23 8.35 29.18
C GLY A 354 -22.19 7.20 28.16
N ASN A 355 -22.81 7.39 26.99
CA ASN A 355 -22.88 6.40 25.91
C ASN A 355 -23.24 7.11 24.57
N CYS A 356 -23.31 6.38 23.46
CA CYS A 356 -23.65 6.94 22.15
C CYS A 356 -25.16 7.07 21.85
N THR A 357 -26.03 6.78 22.83
CA THR A 357 -27.49 7.02 22.75
C THR A 357 -27.89 8.31 23.45
N SER A 358 -27.41 8.56 24.67
CA SER A 358 -27.70 9.76 25.48
C SER A 358 -26.61 10.85 25.39
N GLY A 359 -25.51 10.58 24.69
CA GLY A 359 -24.31 11.42 24.71
C GLY A 359 -23.40 11.12 25.91
N GLY A 360 -22.23 11.75 25.91
CA GLY A 360 -21.18 11.49 26.90
C GLY A 360 -20.01 12.46 26.82
N THR A 361 -19.05 12.29 27.72
CA THR A 361 -17.73 12.94 27.69
C THR A 361 -16.69 11.84 27.44
N THR A 362 -15.82 12.02 26.45
CA THR A 362 -14.72 11.07 26.18
C THR A 362 -13.38 11.78 26.20
N TYR A 363 -12.41 11.12 26.80
CA TYR A 363 -11.02 11.56 26.94
C TYR A 363 -10.11 10.73 26.03
N PHE A 364 -9.14 11.39 25.41
CA PHE A 364 -8.11 10.72 24.62
C PHE A 364 -6.71 11.09 25.09
N GLN A 365 -5.81 10.11 24.99
CA GLN A 365 -4.38 10.27 25.21
C GLN A 365 -3.75 10.87 23.94
N PRO A 366 -3.07 12.03 23.99
CA PRO A 366 -2.49 12.68 22.81
C PRO A 366 -1.47 11.80 22.08
N VAL A 367 -1.59 11.71 20.75
CA VAL A 367 -0.78 10.77 19.93
C VAL A 367 0.70 11.13 19.95
N ASN A 368 1.05 12.42 19.93
CA ASN A 368 2.43 12.90 19.86
C ASN A 368 3.25 12.49 21.10
N GLU A 369 2.61 12.32 22.25
CA GLU A 369 3.26 11.78 23.45
C GLU A 369 3.66 10.30 23.25
N ILE A 370 2.74 9.48 22.72
CA ILE A 370 2.97 8.05 22.45
C ILE A 370 4.10 7.86 21.43
N LEU A 371 4.09 8.68 20.37
CA LEU A 371 5.12 8.68 19.33
C LEU A 371 6.50 9.00 19.92
N THR A 372 6.56 10.02 20.78
CA THR A 372 7.80 10.43 21.47
C THR A 372 8.28 9.34 22.44
N ALA A 373 7.38 8.81 23.27
CA ALA A 373 7.70 7.82 24.32
C ALA A 373 8.27 6.49 23.76
N TYR A 374 7.84 6.08 22.57
CA TYR A 374 8.25 4.80 21.95
C TYR A 374 9.10 4.93 20.68
N GLY A 375 9.56 6.15 20.34
CA GLY A 375 10.35 6.41 19.13
C GLY A 375 9.63 6.00 17.84
N ARG A 376 8.31 6.23 17.77
CA ARG A 376 7.45 5.82 16.66
C ARG A 376 7.15 6.98 15.72
N THR A 377 7.01 6.67 14.44
CA THR A 377 6.58 7.60 13.38
C THR A 377 5.27 7.12 12.81
N LEU A 378 4.30 8.02 12.63
CA LEU A 378 3.03 7.71 11.96
C LEU A 378 3.24 7.27 10.53
N VAL A 379 2.47 6.27 10.08
CA VAL A 379 2.34 5.98 8.66
C VAL A 379 1.38 7.01 8.07
N THR A 380 1.86 7.81 7.11
CA THR A 380 1.09 8.87 6.45
C THR A 380 1.06 8.69 4.93
N SER A 381 0.07 9.32 4.31
CA SER A 381 -0.15 9.29 2.84
C SER A 381 0.96 9.98 2.03
N GLY A 382 1.81 10.79 2.66
CA GLY A 382 2.99 11.39 2.02
C GLY A 382 4.15 10.41 1.77
N GLY A 383 3.97 9.12 2.10
CA GLY A 383 5.00 8.09 1.92
C GLY A 383 5.72 7.75 3.22
N GLY A 384 5.11 6.90 4.05
CA GLY A 384 5.71 6.33 5.27
C GLY A 384 6.84 5.32 5.03
N GLY A 385 7.79 5.63 4.14
CA GLY A 385 8.94 4.79 3.78
C GLY A 385 10.18 5.08 4.62
N THR A 386 10.21 4.56 5.86
CA THR A 386 11.39 4.33 6.74
C THR A 386 12.45 5.42 6.93
N THR A 387 12.22 6.65 6.47
CA THR A 387 13.17 7.76 6.57
C THR A 387 12.38 9.05 6.77
N PRO A 388 12.76 9.94 7.71
CA PRO A 388 12.29 11.33 7.67
C PRO A 388 12.62 11.91 6.29
N PRO A 389 11.80 12.82 5.73
CA PRO A 389 12.14 13.48 4.47
C PRO A 389 13.43 14.30 4.65
N THR A 390 14.55 13.78 4.13
CA THR A 390 15.86 14.47 4.09
C THR A 390 15.93 15.48 2.94
N THR A 391 14.78 15.94 2.45
CA THR A 391 14.65 16.96 1.43
C THR A 391 13.39 17.74 1.78
N PRO A 392 13.53 18.96 2.32
CA PRO A 392 12.39 19.80 2.63
C PRO A 392 11.60 20.18 1.37
N PRO A 393 10.31 20.57 1.49
CA PRO A 393 9.59 21.16 0.38
C PRO A 393 10.21 22.50 -0.01
N THR A 394 10.54 22.69 -1.29
CA THR A 394 11.05 23.95 -1.84
C THR A 394 10.16 25.13 -1.40
N GLY A 395 10.79 26.17 -0.86
CA GLY A 395 10.18 27.38 -0.32
C GLY A 395 9.66 27.27 1.13
N CYS A 396 9.88 26.16 1.83
CA CYS A 396 9.48 25.95 3.24
C CYS A 396 8.03 26.36 3.58
N SER A 397 7.09 26.06 2.67
CA SER A 397 5.67 26.34 2.88
C SER A 397 5.03 25.45 3.96
N GLY A 398 3.94 25.89 4.59
CA GLY A 398 3.20 25.12 5.61
C GLY A 398 3.67 25.30 7.07
N TYR A 399 4.50 26.31 7.32
CA TYR A 399 4.90 26.75 8.66
C TYR A 399 4.17 28.04 9.05
N GLU A 400 4.13 28.33 10.35
CA GLU A 400 3.38 29.44 10.93
C GLU A 400 4.06 30.79 10.69
N PHE A 401 5.39 30.81 10.87
CA PHE A 401 6.26 31.92 10.59
C PHE A 401 7.13 31.58 9.38
N SER A 402 7.35 32.56 8.51
CA SER A 402 8.27 32.47 7.39
C SER A 402 9.17 33.70 7.38
N VAL A 403 10.47 33.48 7.34
CA VAL A 403 11.50 34.53 7.38
C VAL A 403 12.52 34.26 6.29
N ASN A 404 12.78 35.26 5.46
CA ASN A 404 13.88 35.23 4.49
C ASN A 404 15.09 35.97 5.07
N GLY A 405 16.29 35.50 4.77
CA GLY A 405 17.53 36.15 5.17
C GLY A 405 18.66 35.89 4.18
N SER A 406 19.85 36.40 4.50
CA SER A 406 21.07 36.07 3.78
C SER A 406 22.25 36.01 4.74
N LEU A 407 23.16 35.07 4.50
CA LEU A 407 24.37 34.86 5.28
C LEU A 407 25.62 34.80 4.39
N ALA A 408 26.68 35.43 4.87
CA ALA A 408 28.04 35.12 4.44
C ALA A 408 28.51 33.79 5.06
N SER A 409 29.52 33.15 4.46
CA SER A 409 30.08 31.90 4.97
C SER A 409 30.63 32.05 6.39
N GLY A 410 30.36 31.07 7.26
CA GLY A 410 30.58 31.11 8.70
C GLY A 410 29.55 31.95 9.49
N GLY A 411 28.64 32.65 8.81
CA GLY A 411 27.63 33.51 9.43
C GLY A 411 26.55 32.72 10.18
N SER A 412 25.88 33.38 11.13
CA SER A 412 24.67 32.85 11.79
C SER A 412 23.59 33.93 11.90
N ALA A 413 22.33 33.52 11.80
CA ALA A 413 21.17 34.35 12.11
C ALA A 413 20.28 33.64 13.14
N TYR A 414 19.70 34.40 14.07
CA TYR A 414 18.80 33.86 15.10
C TYR A 414 17.36 34.29 14.86
N GLN A 415 16.38 33.45 15.21
CA GLN A 415 14.96 33.75 15.02
C GLN A 415 14.11 33.42 16.27
N PRO A 416 13.08 34.23 16.57
CA PRO A 416 12.66 35.45 15.84
C PRO A 416 13.59 36.65 16.07
N ASP A 417 13.63 37.57 15.11
CA ASP A 417 14.19 38.93 15.23
C ASP A 417 15.60 39.02 15.85
N ASN A 418 16.49 38.11 15.45
CA ASN A 418 17.86 37.97 15.98
C ASN A 418 17.94 37.76 17.51
N SER A 419 16.87 37.21 18.09
CA SER A 419 16.64 37.07 19.52
C SER A 419 16.14 35.66 19.86
N TYR A 420 15.15 35.55 20.74
CA TYR A 420 14.53 34.32 21.22
C TYR A 420 13.05 34.55 21.56
N TYR A 421 12.27 33.47 21.66
CA TYR A 421 10.87 33.47 22.07
C TYR A 421 10.66 32.68 23.37
N TYR A 422 9.53 32.91 24.03
CA TYR A 422 9.09 32.10 25.18
C TYR A 422 7.94 31.19 24.74
N SER A 423 8.15 29.88 24.87
CA SER A 423 7.12 28.85 24.71
C SER A 423 6.38 28.73 26.04
N SER A 424 5.14 29.22 26.12
CA SER A 424 4.36 29.15 27.36
C SER A 424 3.84 27.74 27.63
N ALA A 425 3.48 27.00 26.58
CA ALA A 425 3.08 25.60 26.62
C ALA A 425 4.23 24.64 26.27
N SER A 426 4.04 23.36 26.60
CA SER A 426 4.82 22.25 26.05
C SER A 426 4.23 21.77 24.73
N GLY A 427 5.05 21.54 23.71
CA GLY A 427 4.61 21.03 22.41
C GLY A 427 5.73 20.94 21.39
N THR A 428 5.38 20.66 20.13
CA THR A 428 6.35 20.42 19.06
C THR A 428 6.75 21.71 18.35
N HIS A 429 8.00 22.12 18.56
CA HIS A 429 8.71 23.05 17.70
C HIS A 429 9.07 22.34 16.39
N ARG A 430 8.84 22.96 15.23
CA ARG A 430 9.33 22.44 13.94
C ARG A 430 9.81 23.56 13.03
N ALA A 431 10.81 23.29 12.21
CA ALA A 431 11.31 24.22 11.21
C ALA A 431 11.86 23.51 9.96
N CYS A 432 11.85 24.26 8.86
CA CYS A 432 12.40 23.96 7.54
C CYS A 432 13.31 25.11 7.14
N LEU A 433 14.48 24.78 6.59
CA LEU A 433 15.40 25.70 5.95
C LEU A 433 15.55 25.29 4.48
N ASP A 434 15.47 26.27 3.58
CA ASP A 434 15.74 26.17 2.15
C ASP A 434 16.88 27.15 1.86
N GLY A 435 18.00 26.65 1.35
CA GLY A 435 19.25 27.37 1.23
C GLY A 435 19.81 27.43 -0.19
N PRO A 436 20.90 28.18 -0.42
CA PRO A 436 21.48 28.28 -1.75
C PRO A 436 21.99 26.92 -2.25
N THR A 437 21.49 26.45 -3.40
CA THR A 437 21.90 25.17 -3.98
C THR A 437 23.42 25.06 -4.12
N GLY A 438 23.99 23.97 -3.59
CA GLY A 438 25.45 23.75 -3.60
C GLY A 438 26.20 24.38 -2.42
N THR A 439 25.49 24.85 -1.39
CA THR A 439 26.05 25.29 -0.11
C THR A 439 25.69 24.32 1.03
N ASP A 440 26.23 24.58 2.21
CA ASP A 440 26.07 23.80 3.45
C ASP A 440 25.50 24.75 4.52
N PHE A 441 24.23 24.57 4.86
CA PHE A 441 23.46 25.49 5.71
C PHE A 441 22.73 24.69 6.80
N ASP A 442 23.21 24.80 8.03
CA ASP A 442 22.62 24.13 9.18
C ASP A 442 21.42 24.89 9.77
N LEU A 443 20.52 24.14 10.38
CA LEU A 443 19.39 24.61 11.18
C LEU A 443 19.45 24.03 12.60
N TYR A 444 19.50 24.87 13.63
CA TYR A 444 19.48 24.43 15.04
C TYR A 444 18.29 25.02 15.81
N LEU A 445 17.60 24.21 16.61
CA LEU A 445 16.79 24.70 17.73
C LEU A 445 17.65 24.74 18.99
N GLN A 446 17.62 25.86 19.69
CA GLN A 446 18.30 26.03 20.97
C GLN A 446 17.30 26.35 22.09
N LYS A 447 17.49 25.76 23.26
CA LYS A 447 16.75 26.05 24.50
C LYS A 447 17.66 26.71 25.53
N TRP A 448 17.15 27.71 26.25
CA TRP A 448 17.85 28.30 27.39
C TRP A 448 17.80 27.36 28.60
N ASN A 449 18.95 27.02 29.18
CA ASN A 449 19.05 26.13 30.35
C ASN A 449 19.23 26.88 31.69
N GLY A 450 19.18 28.22 31.68
CA GLY A 450 19.44 29.07 32.84
C GLY A 450 20.79 29.81 32.78
N SER A 451 21.78 29.29 32.06
CA SER A 451 23.11 29.91 31.91
C SER A 451 23.64 29.96 30.47
N ALA A 452 23.15 29.10 29.58
CA ALA A 452 23.55 29.01 28.19
C ALA A 452 22.42 28.53 27.27
N TRP A 453 22.61 28.74 25.97
CA TRP A 453 21.79 28.16 24.91
C TRP A 453 22.31 26.76 24.55
N SER A 454 21.55 25.72 24.89
CA SER A 454 21.84 24.35 24.47
C SER A 454 21.11 24.04 23.18
N VAL A 455 21.78 23.38 22.22
CA VAL A 455 21.07 22.76 21.09
C VAL A 455 20.17 21.64 21.64
N VAL A 456 18.93 21.58 21.14
CA VAL A 456 17.94 20.54 21.50
C VAL A 456 17.35 19.84 20.26
N ALA A 457 17.52 20.43 19.08
CA ALA A 457 17.21 19.83 17.78
C ALA A 457 18.16 20.42 16.73
N GLN A 458 18.47 19.66 15.68
CA GLN A 458 19.19 20.20 14.52
C GLN A 458 18.88 19.41 13.23
N GLY A 459 18.94 20.12 12.11
CA GLY A 459 19.28 19.59 10.79
C GLY A 459 20.65 20.15 10.42
N ALA A 460 21.59 19.28 10.07
CA ALA A 460 23.01 19.61 9.91
C ALA A 460 23.69 18.54 9.05
N THR A 461 23.13 18.28 7.87
CA THR A 461 23.74 17.51 6.80
C THR A 461 24.56 18.46 5.91
N SER A 462 25.37 17.94 5.00
CA SER A 462 26.14 18.76 4.05
C SER A 462 25.28 19.33 2.90
N ALA A 463 24.03 19.67 3.17
CA ALA A 463 23.08 20.19 2.19
C ALA A 463 22.72 21.64 2.56
N ALA A 464 22.08 22.34 1.63
CA ALA A 464 21.59 23.69 1.90
C ALA A 464 20.20 23.68 2.57
N ASP A 465 19.50 22.54 2.49
CA ASP A 465 18.10 22.40 2.85
C ASP A 465 17.95 21.43 4.02
N GLU A 466 17.39 21.92 5.14
CA GLU A 466 17.37 21.20 6.41
C GLU A 466 15.98 21.17 7.06
N THR A 467 15.73 20.16 7.90
CA THR A 467 14.57 20.15 8.80
C THR A 467 14.97 19.85 10.23
N ALA A 468 14.24 20.45 11.17
CA ALA A 468 14.44 20.20 12.59
C ALA A 468 13.08 20.15 13.31
N SER A 469 12.89 19.18 14.21
CA SER A 469 11.66 19.01 14.98
C SER A 469 11.98 18.53 16.39
N TYR A 470 11.29 19.08 17.40
CA TYR A 470 11.53 18.77 18.81
C TYR A 470 10.31 19.10 19.68
N THR A 471 9.88 18.13 20.48
CA THR A 471 8.84 18.33 21.49
C THR A 471 9.45 18.87 22.77
N GLY A 472 9.25 20.16 23.03
CA GLY A 472 9.82 20.90 24.14
C GLY A 472 8.83 21.13 25.29
N THR A 473 9.36 21.25 26.51
CA THR A 473 8.61 21.81 27.66
C THR A 473 8.64 23.33 27.64
N SER A 474 7.73 23.99 28.39
CA SER A 474 7.73 25.45 28.56
C SER A 474 9.14 26.03 28.86
N GLY A 475 9.44 27.22 28.35
CA GLY A 475 10.75 27.86 28.48
C GLY A 475 11.14 28.74 27.29
N TYR A 476 12.36 29.27 27.31
CA TYR A 476 12.89 30.12 26.23
C TYR A 476 13.62 29.32 25.16
N TYR A 477 13.37 29.66 23.90
CA TYR A 477 13.86 28.97 22.72
C TYR A 477 14.28 29.95 21.62
N ARG A 478 15.19 29.54 20.74
CA ARG A 478 15.51 30.27 19.50
C ARG A 478 15.93 29.30 18.40
N TRP A 479 15.60 29.65 17.17
CA TRP A 479 16.18 29.00 15.99
C TRP A 479 17.50 29.69 15.63
N ARG A 480 18.48 28.92 15.13
CA ARG A 480 19.72 29.43 14.54
C ARG A 480 19.88 28.82 13.16
N VAL A 481 19.97 29.67 12.14
CA VAL A 481 20.46 29.30 10.80
C VAL A 481 21.96 29.59 10.77
N HIS A 482 22.77 28.70 10.20
CA HIS A 482 24.21 28.85 10.10
C HIS A 482 24.72 28.43 8.73
N ALA A 483 25.43 29.32 8.03
CA ALA A 483 26.07 29.01 6.77
C ALA A 483 27.43 28.33 7.05
N TYR A 484 27.45 27.00 7.17
CA TYR A 484 28.65 26.24 7.49
C TYR A 484 29.69 26.34 6.36
N ASN A 485 29.25 26.23 5.10
CA ASN A 485 30.09 26.45 3.91
C ASN A 485 29.28 27.11 2.78
N GLY A 486 29.87 28.08 2.10
CA GLY A 486 29.19 28.91 1.09
C GLY A 486 28.38 30.07 1.69
N SER A 487 27.67 30.80 0.82
CA SER A 487 26.93 32.02 1.19
C SER A 487 25.78 32.28 0.23
N GLY A 488 24.72 32.95 0.70
CA GLY A 488 23.60 33.34 -0.16
C GLY A 488 22.34 33.67 0.62
N SER A 489 21.20 33.70 -0.06
CA SER A 489 19.88 33.90 0.54
C SER A 489 19.28 32.56 0.99
N TYR A 490 18.54 32.56 2.09
CA TYR A 490 17.82 31.40 2.60
C TYR A 490 16.37 31.77 2.96
N ALA A 491 15.48 30.78 2.94
CA ALA A 491 14.14 30.86 3.49
C ALA A 491 14.01 29.91 4.69
N LEU A 492 13.50 30.41 5.81
CA LEU A 492 13.22 29.64 7.01
C LEU A 492 11.72 29.64 7.29
N GLY A 493 11.08 28.47 7.28
CA GLY A 493 9.75 28.27 7.85
C GLY A 493 9.86 27.67 9.25
N TYR A 494 9.15 28.21 10.25
CA TYR A 494 9.07 27.59 11.58
C TYR A 494 7.68 27.72 12.23
N THR A 495 7.38 26.79 13.13
CA THR A 495 6.17 26.77 13.96
C THR A 495 6.56 26.49 15.41
N ASN A 496 5.97 27.24 16.32
CA ASN A 496 6.22 27.14 17.76
C ASN A 496 4.96 26.64 18.50
N PRO A 497 5.09 26.02 19.69
CA PRO A 497 3.96 25.59 20.53
C PRO A 497 3.17 26.71 21.20
#